data_AF-Q4L665-F1
#
_entry.id   AF-Q4L665-F1
#
_cell.length_a   1.000
_cell.length_b   1.000
_cell.length_c   1.000
_cell.angle_alpha   90.00
_cell.angle_beta   90.00
_cell.angle_gamma   90.00
#
_symmetry.space_group_name_H-M   'P 1'
#
loop_
_entity.id
_entity.type
_entity.pdbx_description
1 polymer ?
#
loop_
_entity_poly.entity_id
_entity_poly.type
_entity_poly.pdbx_seq_one_letter_code
_entity_poly.pdbx_strand_id
1 'polypeptide(L)'
;MGEYTISKALNNNVIICTYNNQEVILIGKGIGFNKKAGMTLDESASIEKVYKLEQKQQQEYYKSLVEIADEDVLQAIIESVNFITSTTHTTDDKNLVVALTDHIIFAYKRLKQNQIISNPFAIETKHLYSDAYAIASQVIDKLNQRLDVKFPPDEIGFIALHIASNTEDLTIHEMSLINKLISKSILIIENDLNHEIDNHTVQYQRFIRHIQFLIRRLNKKEYIYAQDVFIDMVKNHYPNAYNTAFKISKMIQKHLNIPIDDSEIVYLALHIYHFENQISSSHN
;
A
#
# COMPACT_ATOMS: atom_id res chain seq x y z
N MET A 1 -7.06 -36.63 8.47
CA MET A 1 -6.04 -35.59 8.70
C MET A 1 -4.93 -35.85 7.71
N GLY A 2 -4.52 -34.85 6.94
CA GLY A 2 -3.39 -35.03 6.03
C GLY A 2 -2.09 -34.82 6.80
N GLU A 3 -1.06 -35.59 6.46
CA GLU A 3 0.29 -35.36 6.97
C GLU A 3 1.11 -34.66 5.89
N TYR A 4 1.86 -33.63 6.29
CA TYR A 4 2.85 -33.01 5.42
C TYR A 4 4.11 -33.88 5.44
N THR A 5 4.52 -34.43 4.30
CA THR A 5 5.82 -35.11 4.17
C THR A 5 6.86 -34.11 3.67
N ILE A 6 7.92 -33.88 4.44
CA ILE A 6 8.98 -32.93 4.08
C ILE A 6 9.75 -33.48 2.88
N SER A 7 9.74 -32.74 1.77
CA SER A 7 10.54 -33.04 0.58
C SER A 7 11.94 -32.43 0.71
N LYS A 8 12.03 -31.18 1.18
CA LYS A 8 13.30 -30.45 1.33
C LYS A 8 13.15 -29.29 2.32
N ALA A 9 14.14 -29.07 3.17
CA ALA A 9 14.30 -27.79 3.89
C ALA A 9 15.12 -26.82 3.03
N LEU A 10 14.58 -25.62 2.76
CA LEU A 10 15.32 -24.58 2.02
C LEU A 10 16.23 -23.80 2.96
N ASN A 11 15.76 -23.49 4.17
CA ASN A 11 16.53 -22.94 5.29
C ASN A 11 15.78 -23.19 6.61
N ASN A 12 16.17 -22.53 7.71
CA ASN A 12 15.50 -22.74 9.00
C ASN A 12 14.05 -22.25 9.03
N ASN A 13 13.61 -21.42 8.08
CA ASN A 13 12.30 -20.78 8.10
C ASN A 13 11.37 -21.19 6.94
N VAL A 14 11.85 -21.99 5.99
CA VAL A 14 11.09 -22.40 4.80
C VAL A 14 11.35 -23.86 4.45
N ILE A 15 10.27 -24.63 4.31
CA ILE A 15 10.31 -26.04 3.89
C ILE A 15 9.35 -26.30 2.73
N ILE A 16 9.74 -27.23 1.87
CA ILE A 16 8.91 -27.79 0.80
C ILE A 16 8.37 -29.13 1.30
N CYS A 17 7.06 -29.30 1.27
CA CYS A 17 6.37 -30.51 1.66
C CYS A 17 5.51 -31.05 0.52
N THR A 18 5.15 -32.32 0.62
CA THR A 18 4.06 -32.92 -0.15
C THR A 18 2.86 -33.12 0.78
N TYR A 19 1.69 -32.63 0.38
CA TYR A 19 0.42 -32.80 1.07
C TYR A 19 -0.64 -33.23 0.05
N ASN A 20 -1.30 -34.37 0.24
CA ASN A 20 -2.27 -34.93 -0.72
C ASN A 20 -1.75 -34.98 -2.17
N ASN A 21 -0.50 -35.44 -2.36
CA ASN A 21 0.19 -35.47 -3.66
C ASN A 21 0.42 -34.11 -4.35
N GLN A 22 0.26 -33.00 -3.62
CA GLN A 22 0.56 -31.66 -4.10
C GLN A 22 1.75 -31.09 -3.35
N GLU A 23 2.65 -30.44 -4.07
CA GLU A 23 3.74 -29.69 -3.47
C GLU A 23 3.17 -28.44 -2.77
N VAL A 24 3.65 -28.17 -1.57
CA VAL A 24 3.30 -26.99 -0.77
C VAL A 24 4.56 -26.42 -0.13
N ILE A 25 4.67 -25.09 -0.08
CA ILE A 25 5.72 -24.42 0.69
C ILE A 25 5.12 -23.98 2.01
N LEU A 26 5.77 -24.35 3.10
CA LEU A 26 5.43 -23.89 4.44
C LEU A 26 6.50 -22.89 4.89
N ILE A 27 6.04 -21.70 5.27
CA ILE A 27 6.87 -20.57 5.69
C ILE A 27 6.53 -20.26 7.14
N GLY A 28 7.51 -20.28 8.03
CA GLY A 28 7.30 -19.98 9.43
C GLY A 28 8.60 -19.96 10.21
N LYS A 29 8.64 -19.18 11.30
CA LYS A 29 9.85 -19.01 12.12
C LYS A 29 10.31 -20.37 12.66
N GLY A 30 11.52 -20.78 12.27
CA GLY A 30 12.14 -22.03 12.72
C GLY A 30 11.51 -23.32 12.19
N ILE A 31 10.57 -23.27 11.24
CA ILE A 31 9.85 -24.45 10.75
C ILE A 31 10.77 -25.50 10.09
N GLY A 32 11.87 -25.05 9.48
CA GLY A 32 12.88 -25.89 8.85
C GLY A 32 14.03 -26.31 9.76
N PHE A 33 14.10 -25.76 10.98
CA PHE A 33 15.17 -26.07 11.90
C PHE A 33 15.17 -27.57 12.26
N ASN A 34 16.32 -28.21 12.03
CA ASN A 34 16.54 -29.64 12.25
C ASN A 34 15.52 -30.56 11.53
N LYS A 35 14.97 -30.11 10.39
CA LYS A 35 14.09 -30.93 9.54
C LYS A 35 14.88 -31.60 8.42
N LYS A 36 14.47 -32.82 8.06
CA LYS A 36 15.07 -33.65 7.00
C LYS A 36 13.99 -34.19 6.07
N ALA A 37 14.38 -34.49 4.84
CA ALA A 37 13.51 -35.13 3.87
C ALA A 37 12.96 -36.46 4.42
N GLY A 38 11.69 -36.72 4.19
CA GLY A 38 10.97 -37.91 4.67
C GLY A 38 10.37 -37.79 6.07
N MET A 39 10.67 -36.75 6.84
CA MET A 39 9.97 -36.47 8.10
C MET A 39 8.52 -36.03 7.83
N THR A 40 7.59 -36.36 8.73
CA THR A 40 6.21 -35.90 8.66
C THR A 40 5.93 -34.78 9.67
N LEU A 41 5.00 -33.89 9.34
CA LEU A 41 4.46 -32.86 10.24
C LEU A 41 2.94 -33.02 10.31
N ASP A 42 2.42 -33.10 11.53
CA ASP A 42 0.98 -33.16 11.78
C ASP A 42 0.34 -31.79 11.54
N GLU A 43 -0.72 -31.77 10.74
CA GLU A 43 -1.52 -30.57 10.48
C GLU A 43 -2.14 -30.00 11.77
N SER A 44 -2.48 -30.87 12.73
CA SER A 44 -3.09 -30.49 14.02
C SER A 44 -2.09 -30.01 15.07
N ALA A 45 -0.78 -30.21 14.87
CA ALA A 45 0.24 -29.58 15.70
C ALA A 45 0.38 -28.13 15.24
N SER A 46 -0.70 -27.38 15.46
CA SER A 46 -0.95 -25.97 15.18
C SER A 46 0.35 -25.20 15.02
N ILE A 47 0.86 -25.13 13.80
CA ILE A 47 1.96 -24.22 13.52
C ILE A 47 1.28 -22.86 13.38
N GLU A 48 1.00 -22.22 14.52
CA GLU A 48 0.10 -21.05 14.66
C GLU A 48 0.42 -19.88 13.71
N LYS A 49 1.57 -19.92 13.03
CA LYS A 49 2.06 -18.89 12.12
C LYS A 49 2.80 -19.49 10.93
N VAL A 50 2.18 -20.48 10.28
CA VAL A 50 2.69 -21.03 9.01
C VAL A 50 1.85 -20.59 7.84
N TYR A 51 2.52 -19.94 6.91
CA TYR A 51 1.95 -19.55 5.64
C TYR A 51 2.15 -20.68 4.63
N LYS A 52 1.05 -21.12 4.02
CA LYS A 52 1.00 -22.25 3.08
C LYS A 52 0.84 -21.72 1.66
N LEU A 53 1.89 -21.82 0.84
CA LEU A 53 1.78 -21.52 -0.59
C LEU A 53 1.42 -22.79 -1.37
N GLU A 54 0.29 -22.76 -2.07
CA GLU A 54 -0.26 -23.89 -2.85
C GLU A 54 -0.20 -23.63 -4.36
N GLN A 55 -0.20 -22.36 -4.78
CA GLN A 55 -0.16 -22.01 -6.19
C GLN A 55 1.27 -22.12 -6.73
N LYS A 56 1.46 -22.93 -7.77
CA LYS A 56 2.78 -23.20 -8.37
C LYS A 56 3.57 -21.94 -8.72
N GLN A 57 2.93 -20.93 -9.30
CA GLN A 57 3.59 -19.67 -9.66
C GLN A 57 4.12 -18.92 -8.42
N GLN A 58 3.34 -18.86 -7.34
CA GLN A 58 3.78 -18.25 -6.09
C GLN A 58 4.90 -19.06 -5.43
N GLN A 59 4.84 -20.38 -5.50
CA GLN A 59 5.87 -21.27 -4.98
C GLN A 59 7.21 -21.06 -5.70
N GLU A 60 7.21 -21.09 -7.03
CA GLU A 60 8.42 -20.88 -7.85
C GLU A 60 9.03 -19.50 -7.58
N TYR A 61 8.18 -18.46 -7.53
CA TYR A 61 8.64 -17.11 -7.22
C TYR A 61 9.25 -17.02 -5.81
N TYR A 62 8.55 -17.53 -4.80
CA TYR A 62 9.04 -17.47 -3.42
C TYR A 62 10.34 -18.26 -3.22
N LYS A 63 10.50 -19.42 -3.88
CA LYS A 63 11.79 -20.16 -3.88
C LYS A 63 12.93 -19.29 -4.40
N SER A 64 12.72 -18.55 -5.50
CA SER A 64 13.74 -17.67 -6.06
C SER A 64 14.14 -16.53 -5.10
N LEU A 65 13.19 -16.02 -4.30
CA LEU A 65 13.46 -15.01 -3.28
C LEU A 65 14.27 -15.61 -2.12
N VAL A 66 13.91 -16.81 -1.66
CA VAL A 66 14.60 -17.52 -0.57
C VAL A 66 16.05 -17.87 -0.95
N GLU A 67 16.32 -18.21 -2.20
CA GLU A 67 17.67 -18.54 -2.68
C GLU A 67 18.65 -17.37 -2.63
N ILE A 68 18.16 -16.13 -2.73
CA ILE A 68 18.99 -14.92 -2.75
C ILE A 68 19.01 -14.16 -1.41
N ALA A 69 18.18 -14.56 -0.46
CA ALA A 69 18.02 -13.87 0.83
C ALA A 69 18.91 -14.49 1.92
N ASP A 70 19.55 -13.63 2.70
CA ASP A 70 20.23 -14.05 3.93
C ASP A 70 19.21 -14.57 4.96
N GLU A 71 19.62 -15.54 5.77
CA GLU A 71 18.72 -16.21 6.73
C GLU A 71 18.18 -15.25 7.80
N ASP A 72 19.02 -14.34 8.30
CA ASP A 72 18.61 -13.30 9.25
C ASP A 72 17.59 -12.33 8.63
N VAL A 73 17.77 -11.97 7.35
CA VAL A 73 16.83 -11.12 6.60
C VAL A 73 15.49 -11.81 6.47
N LEU A 74 15.48 -13.08 6.05
CA LEU A 74 14.25 -13.83 5.90
C LEU A 74 13.52 -14.04 7.23
N GLN A 75 14.26 -14.28 8.32
CA GLN A 75 13.65 -14.37 9.64
C GLN A 75 13.01 -13.05 10.06
N ALA A 76 13.69 -11.92 9.86
CA ALA A 76 13.15 -10.60 10.18
C ALA A 76 11.89 -10.27 9.36
N ILE A 77 11.83 -10.68 8.09
CA ILE A 77 10.64 -10.56 7.25
C ILE A 77 9.49 -11.38 7.83
N ILE A 78 9.71 -12.66 8.14
CA ILE A 78 8.66 -13.54 8.68
C ILE A 78 8.14 -13.02 10.02
N GLU A 79 9.01 -12.51 10.89
CA GLU A 79 8.63 -11.84 12.14
C GLU A 79 7.80 -10.58 11.90
N SER A 80 8.13 -9.80 10.86
CA SER A 80 7.38 -8.61 10.45
C SER A 80 6.00 -8.96 9.93
N VAL A 81 5.87 -9.97 9.06
CA VAL A 81 4.57 -10.43 8.58
C VAL A 81 3.73 -10.96 9.74
N ASN A 82 4.32 -11.78 10.62
CA ASN A 82 3.64 -12.28 11.81
C ASN A 82 3.12 -11.17 12.73
N PHE A 83 3.86 -10.06 12.83
CA PHE A 83 3.44 -8.88 13.60
C PHE A 83 2.25 -8.19 12.91
N ILE A 84 2.35 -7.94 11.60
CA ILE A 84 1.28 -7.30 10.81
C ILE A 84 -0.01 -8.10 10.95
N THR A 85 0.02 -9.40 10.65
CA THR A 85 -1.19 -10.23 10.59
C THR A 85 -1.84 -10.41 11.97
N SER A 86 -1.03 -10.45 13.03
CA SER A 86 -1.55 -10.42 14.40
C SER A 86 -2.21 -9.10 14.80
N THR A 87 -1.79 -7.99 14.18
CA THR A 87 -2.30 -6.64 14.48
C THR A 87 -3.54 -6.31 13.64
N THR A 88 -3.57 -6.74 12.38
CA THR A 88 -4.69 -6.49 11.44
C THR A 88 -5.83 -7.50 11.56
N HIS A 89 -5.63 -8.60 12.30
CA HIS A 89 -6.57 -9.72 12.38
C HIS A 89 -6.94 -10.31 11.01
N THR A 90 -6.03 -10.27 10.04
CA THR A 90 -6.23 -10.87 8.71
C THR A 90 -5.95 -12.38 8.72
N THR A 91 -6.70 -13.13 7.91
CA THR A 91 -6.63 -14.61 7.86
C THR A 91 -6.03 -15.16 6.57
N ASP A 92 -5.99 -14.39 5.47
CA ASP A 92 -5.41 -14.80 4.19
C ASP A 92 -4.18 -13.94 3.85
N ASP A 93 -3.05 -14.36 4.41
CA ASP A 93 -1.82 -13.57 4.38
C ASP A 93 -0.80 -14.08 3.34
N LYS A 94 -1.17 -15.06 2.51
CA LYS A 94 -0.23 -15.69 1.55
C LYS A 94 0.35 -14.66 0.57
N ASN A 95 -0.52 -13.79 0.04
CA ASN A 95 -0.11 -12.72 -0.87
C ASN A 95 0.75 -11.68 -0.16
N LEU A 96 0.38 -11.31 1.07
CA LEU A 96 1.13 -10.38 1.89
C LEU A 96 2.55 -10.89 2.19
N VAL A 97 2.69 -12.18 2.54
CA VAL A 97 3.99 -12.82 2.81
C VAL A 97 4.88 -12.71 1.58
N VAL A 98 4.39 -13.08 0.40
CA VAL A 98 5.17 -13.05 -0.84
C VAL A 98 5.56 -11.61 -1.18
N ALA A 99 4.59 -10.68 -1.15
CA ALA A 99 4.81 -9.28 -1.53
C ALA A 99 5.78 -8.55 -0.60
N LEU A 100 5.64 -8.72 0.72
CA LEU A 100 6.58 -8.11 1.69
C LEU A 100 7.95 -8.77 1.66
N THR A 101 8.02 -10.08 1.40
CA THR A 101 9.31 -10.77 1.26
C THR A 101 10.09 -10.19 0.08
N ASP A 102 9.44 -10.07 -1.08
CA ASP A 102 10.03 -9.44 -2.27
C ASP A 102 10.50 -8.00 -1.99
N HIS A 103 9.58 -7.16 -1.50
CA HIS A 103 9.85 -5.75 -1.24
C HIS A 103 11.02 -5.54 -0.25
N ILE A 104 11.01 -6.24 0.89
CA ILE A 104 12.02 -6.07 1.93
C ILE A 104 13.38 -6.63 1.49
N ILE A 105 13.43 -7.76 0.78
CA ILE A 105 14.70 -8.29 0.22
C ILE A 105 15.31 -7.26 -0.74
N PHE A 106 14.49 -6.70 -1.63
CA PHE A 106 14.97 -5.73 -2.61
C PHE A 106 15.41 -4.42 -1.94
N ALA A 107 14.62 -3.89 -1.00
CA ALA A 107 14.97 -2.71 -0.21
C ALA A 107 16.27 -2.93 0.58
N TYR A 108 16.42 -4.07 1.27
CA TYR A 108 17.64 -4.45 1.98
C TYR A 108 18.86 -4.46 1.05
N LYS A 109 18.75 -5.12 -0.11
CA LYS A 109 19.83 -5.18 -1.10
C LYS A 109 20.23 -3.79 -1.62
N ARG A 110 19.25 -2.91 -1.87
CA ARG A 110 19.51 -1.53 -2.28
C ARG A 110 20.25 -0.74 -1.20
N LEU A 111 19.85 -0.92 0.06
CA LEU A 111 20.51 -0.27 1.20
C LEU A 111 21.94 -0.78 1.42
N LYS A 112 22.20 -2.09 1.25
CA LYS A 112 23.57 -2.64 1.25
C LYS A 112 24.46 -2.04 0.16
N GLN A 113 23.85 -1.60 -0.95
CA GLN A 113 24.52 -0.92 -2.05
C GLN A 113 24.54 0.61 -1.89
N ASN A 114 24.17 1.13 -0.72
CA ASN A 114 24.06 2.57 -0.42
C ASN A 114 23.17 3.34 -1.41
N GLN A 115 22.16 2.67 -1.98
CA GLN A 115 21.21 3.32 -2.87
C GLN A 115 20.15 4.08 -2.06
N ILE A 116 19.84 5.29 -2.50
CA ILE A 116 18.79 6.11 -1.91
C ILE A 116 17.42 5.52 -2.27
N ILE A 117 16.56 5.37 -1.26
CA ILE A 117 15.15 5.04 -1.44
C ILE A 117 14.35 6.27 -1.04
N SER A 118 13.48 6.73 -1.95
CA SER A 118 12.60 7.88 -1.72
C SER A 118 11.19 7.54 -2.16
N ASN A 119 10.22 7.97 -1.36
CA ASN A 119 8.80 7.79 -1.60
C ASN A 119 8.12 9.16 -1.71
N PRO A 120 7.82 9.65 -2.93
CA PRO A 120 7.19 10.95 -3.10
C PRO A 120 5.73 11.00 -2.61
N PHE A 121 5.17 9.86 -2.19
CA PHE A 121 3.74 9.70 -1.86
C PHE A 121 3.51 9.27 -0.40
N ALA A 122 4.50 9.45 0.46
CA ALA A 122 4.43 9.01 1.86
C ALA A 122 3.33 9.77 2.64
N ILE A 123 3.11 11.06 2.33
CA ILE A 123 2.11 11.90 2.99
C ILE A 123 0.70 11.42 2.64
N GLU A 124 0.41 11.22 1.36
CA GLU A 124 -0.87 10.71 0.88
C GLU A 124 -1.15 9.33 1.47
N THR A 125 -0.16 8.45 1.48
CA THR A 125 -0.26 7.12 2.08
C THR A 125 -0.59 7.21 3.57
N LYS A 126 0.10 8.07 4.32
CA LYS A 126 -0.14 8.27 5.76
C LYS A 126 -1.57 8.71 6.05
N HIS A 127 -2.11 9.63 5.27
CA HIS A 127 -3.46 10.15 5.51
C HIS A 127 -4.57 9.24 5.00
N LEU A 128 -4.37 8.52 3.89
CA LEU A 128 -5.37 7.59 3.36
C LEU A 128 -5.41 6.26 4.11
N TYR A 129 -4.26 5.80 4.62
CA TYR A 129 -4.09 4.48 5.22
C TYR A 129 -3.36 4.58 6.57
N SER A 130 -3.89 5.41 7.48
CA SER A 130 -3.25 5.75 8.76
C SER A 130 -2.89 4.53 9.61
N ASP A 131 -3.77 3.54 9.66
CA ASP A 131 -3.58 2.34 10.49
C ASP A 131 -2.48 1.45 9.90
N ALA A 132 -2.50 1.25 8.58
CA ALA A 132 -1.43 0.55 7.86
C ALA A 132 -0.09 1.28 8.01
N TYR A 133 -0.09 2.63 7.98
CA TYR A 133 1.11 3.44 8.19
C TYR A 133 1.67 3.30 9.61
N ALA A 134 0.81 3.26 10.64
CA ALA A 134 1.24 3.07 12.02
C ALA A 134 1.85 1.68 12.25
N ILE A 135 1.28 0.63 11.64
CA ILE A 135 1.84 -0.73 11.69
C ILE A 135 3.17 -0.78 10.93
N ALA A 136 3.23 -0.20 9.73
CA ALA A 136 4.44 -0.13 8.91
C ALA A 136 5.59 0.57 9.65
N SER A 137 5.31 1.64 10.40
CA SER A 137 6.32 2.33 11.21
C SER A 137 6.98 1.39 12.21
N GLN A 138 6.17 0.57 12.92
CA GLN A 138 6.69 -0.39 13.89
C GLN A 138 7.45 -1.55 13.21
N VAL A 139 7.05 -1.94 12.00
CA VAL A 139 7.79 -2.91 11.19
C VAL A 139 9.18 -2.37 10.85
N ILE A 140 9.27 -1.13 10.38
CA ILE A 140 10.56 -0.48 10.07
C ILE A 140 11.45 -0.36 11.31
N ASP A 141 10.88 -0.03 12.47
CA ASP A 141 11.64 0.01 13.72
C ASP A 141 12.22 -1.37 14.08
N LYS A 142 11.44 -2.44 13.92
CA LYS A 142 11.90 -3.81 14.15
C LYS A 142 12.99 -4.23 13.15
N LEU A 143 12.82 -3.92 11.87
CA LEU A 143 13.83 -4.21 10.84
C LEU A 143 15.15 -3.48 11.15
N ASN A 144 15.09 -2.20 11.52
CA ASN A 144 16.25 -1.40 11.91
C ASN A 144 16.95 -1.90 13.18
N GLN A 145 16.24 -2.60 14.07
CA GLN A 145 16.83 -3.23 15.25
C GLN A 145 17.51 -4.57 14.93
N ARG A 146 17.07 -5.27 13.87
CA ARG A 146 17.50 -6.64 13.59
C ARG A 146 18.52 -6.78 12.47
N LEU A 147 18.51 -5.86 11.51
CA LEU A 147 19.33 -5.92 10.31
C LEU A 147 20.48 -4.93 10.36
N ASP A 148 21.53 -5.19 9.59
CA ASP A 148 22.76 -4.40 9.53
C ASP A 148 22.67 -3.19 8.56
N VAL A 149 21.46 -2.79 8.20
CA VAL A 149 21.16 -1.60 7.39
C VAL A 149 20.09 -0.75 8.07
N LYS A 150 20.06 0.54 7.74
CA LYS A 150 19.04 1.48 8.22
C LYS A 150 18.02 1.78 7.13
N PHE A 151 16.83 1.22 7.26
CA PHE A 151 15.67 1.55 6.42
C PHE A 151 15.24 3.00 6.67
N PRO A 152 15.10 3.83 5.62
CA PRO A 152 14.68 5.22 5.75
C PRO A 152 13.17 5.33 6.05
N PRO A 153 12.70 6.48 6.57
CA PRO A 153 11.27 6.72 6.81
C PRO A 153 10.37 6.52 5.58
N ASP A 154 10.89 6.76 4.37
CA ASP A 154 10.21 6.53 3.10
C ASP A 154 9.67 5.09 2.93
N GLU A 155 10.37 4.10 3.52
CA GLU A 155 9.96 2.69 3.50
C GLU A 155 8.68 2.43 4.32
N ILE A 156 8.35 3.29 5.29
CA ILE A 156 7.08 3.21 6.01
C ILE A 156 5.92 3.35 5.02
N GLY A 157 6.01 4.27 4.07
CA GLY A 157 4.99 4.46 3.04
C GLY A 157 4.87 3.26 2.10
N PHE A 158 5.98 2.64 1.68
CA PHE A 158 5.93 1.46 0.81
C PHE A 158 5.33 0.24 1.53
N ILE A 159 5.78 -0.04 2.75
CA ILE A 159 5.21 -1.13 3.56
C ILE A 159 3.73 -0.87 3.88
N ALA A 160 3.36 0.37 4.19
CA ALA A 160 1.96 0.74 4.43
C ALA A 160 1.06 0.44 3.23
N LEU A 161 1.53 0.68 1.99
CA LEU A 161 0.79 0.32 0.78
C LEU A 161 0.63 -1.20 0.62
N HIS A 162 1.67 -1.99 0.94
CA HIS A 162 1.54 -3.45 0.93
C HIS A 162 0.51 -3.94 1.94
N ILE A 163 0.54 -3.42 3.18
CA ILE A 163 -0.43 -3.74 4.22
C ILE A 163 -1.84 -3.34 3.79
N ALA A 164 -2.02 -2.10 3.34
CA ALA A 164 -3.32 -1.57 2.93
C ALA A 164 -3.90 -2.36 1.75
N SER A 165 -3.08 -2.73 0.76
CA SER A 165 -3.53 -3.52 -0.39
C SER A 165 -4.00 -4.94 -0.03
N ASN A 166 -3.66 -5.43 1.16
CA ASN A 166 -4.14 -6.71 1.68
C ASN A 166 -5.46 -6.58 2.47
N THR A 167 -5.81 -5.36 2.90
CA THR A 167 -7.02 -5.09 3.71
C THR A 167 -8.11 -4.33 2.96
N GLU A 168 -7.75 -3.61 1.89
CA GLU A 168 -8.67 -2.79 1.10
C GLU A 168 -9.05 -3.47 -0.22
N ASP A 169 -10.20 -3.08 -0.78
CA ASP A 169 -10.66 -3.47 -2.13
C ASP A 169 -9.96 -2.65 -3.23
N LEU A 170 -8.62 -2.52 -3.14
CA LEU A 170 -7.77 -1.80 -4.10
C LEU A 170 -6.42 -2.51 -4.21
N THR A 171 -5.96 -2.74 -5.43
CA THR A 171 -4.60 -3.24 -5.68
C THR A 171 -3.55 -2.18 -5.34
N ILE A 172 -2.32 -2.61 -5.03
CA ILE A 172 -1.19 -1.68 -4.79
C ILE A 172 -0.95 -0.72 -5.97
N HIS A 173 -1.21 -1.16 -7.20
CA HIS A 173 -1.10 -0.32 -8.39
C HIS A 173 -2.15 0.79 -8.41
N GLU A 174 -3.41 0.46 -8.09
CA GLU A 174 -4.49 1.44 -7.99
C GLU A 174 -4.24 2.44 -6.86
N MET A 175 -3.77 1.98 -5.69
CA MET A 175 -3.41 2.85 -4.58
C MET A 175 -2.28 3.82 -4.96
N SER A 176 -1.24 3.32 -5.64
CA SER A 176 -0.14 4.15 -6.13
C SER A 176 -0.61 5.20 -7.14
N LEU A 177 -1.51 4.81 -8.05
CA LEU A 177 -2.12 5.73 -9.02
C LEU A 177 -2.95 6.82 -8.31
N ILE A 178 -3.77 6.44 -7.33
CA ILE A 178 -4.56 7.38 -6.52
C ILE A 178 -3.65 8.39 -5.84
N ASN A 179 -2.61 7.94 -5.14
CA ASN A 179 -1.66 8.82 -4.48
C ASN A 179 -1.01 9.79 -5.47
N LYS A 180 -0.55 9.29 -6.62
CA LYS A 180 0.04 10.12 -7.68
C LYS A 180 -0.93 11.20 -8.18
N LEU A 181 -2.21 10.88 -8.35
CA LEU A 181 -3.22 11.84 -8.80
C LEU A 181 -3.58 12.86 -7.72
N ILE A 182 -3.55 12.46 -6.45
CA ILE A 182 -3.69 13.38 -5.32
C ILE A 182 -2.53 14.39 -5.32
N SER A 183 -1.28 13.94 -5.35
CA SER A 183 -0.11 14.84 -5.33
C SER A 183 -0.15 15.82 -6.50
N LYS A 184 -0.52 15.36 -7.70
CA LYS A 184 -0.69 16.23 -8.88
C LYS A 184 -1.81 17.25 -8.70
N SER A 185 -2.90 16.86 -8.02
CA SER A 185 -4.02 17.76 -7.76
C SER A 185 -3.63 18.84 -6.76
N ILE A 186 -2.92 18.48 -5.69
CA ILE A 186 -2.37 19.43 -4.71
C ILE A 186 -1.41 20.40 -5.40
N LEU A 187 -0.50 19.91 -6.24
CA LEU A 187 0.42 20.77 -6.99
C LEU A 187 -0.31 21.77 -7.91
N ILE A 188 -1.44 21.37 -8.51
CA ILE A 188 -2.27 22.31 -9.30
C ILE A 188 -2.88 23.38 -8.40
N ILE A 189 -3.39 23.00 -7.22
CA ILE A 189 -3.96 23.95 -6.25
C ILE A 189 -2.88 24.92 -5.77
N GLU A 190 -1.72 24.42 -5.35
CA GLU A 190 -0.61 25.25 -4.84
C GLU A 190 -0.13 26.27 -5.87
N ASN A 191 -0.02 25.86 -7.14
CA ASN A 191 0.37 26.75 -8.22
C ASN A 191 -0.70 27.82 -8.51
N ASP A 192 -1.98 27.43 -8.56
CA ASP A 192 -3.07 28.36 -8.89
C ASP A 192 -3.36 29.33 -7.74
N LEU A 193 -3.15 28.90 -6.49
CA LEU A 193 -3.30 29.74 -5.29
C LEU A 193 -2.01 30.48 -4.89
N ASN A 194 -0.89 30.14 -5.52
CA ASN A 194 0.45 30.64 -5.17
C ASN A 194 0.75 30.51 -3.67
N HIS A 195 0.40 29.36 -3.08
CA HIS A 195 0.53 29.08 -1.65
C HIS A 195 0.67 27.58 -1.41
N GLU A 196 1.59 27.16 -0.53
CA GLU A 196 1.74 25.76 -0.14
C GLU A 196 0.54 25.28 0.68
N ILE A 197 0.05 24.07 0.42
CA ILE A 197 -1.10 23.53 1.17
C ILE A 197 -0.60 22.77 2.40
N ASP A 198 -1.05 23.21 3.59
CA ASP A 198 -0.77 22.50 4.84
C ASP A 198 -1.50 21.15 4.87
N ASN A 199 -0.72 20.07 4.77
CA ASN A 199 -1.20 18.69 4.79
C ASN A 199 -1.69 18.21 6.17
N HIS A 200 -1.45 18.96 7.25
CA HIS A 200 -1.95 18.64 8.58
C HIS A 200 -3.41 19.05 8.80
N THR A 201 -3.99 19.83 7.88
CA THR A 201 -5.35 20.33 8.02
C THR A 201 -6.41 19.25 7.77
N VAL A 202 -7.57 19.41 8.43
CA VAL A 202 -8.76 18.58 8.15
C VAL A 202 -9.21 18.75 6.70
N GLN A 203 -9.02 19.94 6.11
CA GLN A 203 -9.41 20.21 4.73
C GLN A 203 -8.56 19.40 3.73
N TYR A 204 -7.25 19.29 3.96
CA TYR A 204 -6.39 18.39 3.19
C TYR A 204 -6.91 16.96 3.22
N GLN A 205 -7.18 16.42 4.40
CA GLN A 205 -7.69 15.06 4.57
C GLN A 205 -9.04 14.84 3.84
N ARG A 206 -9.94 15.82 3.92
CA ARG A 206 -11.22 15.79 3.18
C ARG A 206 -11.00 15.77 1.67
N PHE A 207 -10.07 16.57 1.17
CA PHE A 207 -9.78 16.66 -0.26
C PHE A 207 -9.17 15.36 -0.79
N ILE A 208 -8.13 14.83 -0.15
CA ILE A 208 -7.49 13.59 -0.65
C ILE A 208 -8.45 12.41 -0.63
N ARG A 209 -9.33 12.34 0.39
CA ARG A 209 -10.37 11.29 0.49
C ARG A 209 -11.42 11.47 -0.60
N HIS A 210 -11.78 12.71 -0.93
CA HIS A 210 -12.66 13.00 -2.06
C HIS A 210 -12.05 12.52 -3.38
N ILE A 211 -10.77 12.84 -3.65
CA ILE A 211 -10.07 12.39 -4.86
C ILE A 211 -10.00 10.86 -4.93
N GLN A 212 -9.69 10.19 -3.82
CA GLN A 212 -9.70 8.73 -3.75
C GLN A 212 -11.07 8.14 -4.13
N PHE A 213 -12.16 8.66 -3.56
CA PHE A 213 -13.50 8.17 -3.89
C PHE A 213 -13.93 8.52 -5.31
N LEU A 214 -13.58 9.71 -5.80
CA LEU A 214 -13.82 10.12 -7.19
C LEU A 214 -13.19 9.11 -8.15
N ILE A 215 -11.91 8.80 -7.99
CA ILE A 215 -11.20 7.84 -8.85
C ILE A 215 -11.84 6.45 -8.78
N ARG A 216 -12.19 5.98 -7.58
CA ARG A 216 -12.87 4.69 -7.39
C ARG A 216 -14.22 4.64 -8.12
N ARG A 217 -15.05 5.68 -7.97
CA ARG A 217 -16.34 5.80 -8.63
C ARG A 217 -16.19 5.85 -10.15
N LEU A 218 -15.24 6.63 -10.67
CA LEU A 218 -14.98 6.70 -12.11
C LEU A 218 -14.55 5.35 -12.70
N ASN A 219 -13.67 4.61 -12.01
CA ASN A 219 -13.27 3.26 -12.45
C ASN A 219 -14.45 2.27 -12.46
N LYS A 220 -15.41 2.44 -11.54
CA LYS A 220 -16.68 1.68 -11.51
C LYS A 220 -17.75 2.23 -12.46
N LYS A 221 -17.46 3.31 -13.21
CA LYS A 221 -18.40 4.03 -14.08
C LYS A 221 -19.64 4.56 -13.33
N GLU A 222 -19.44 4.94 -12.06
CA GLU A 222 -20.46 5.52 -11.18
C GLU A 222 -20.42 7.05 -11.23
N TYR A 223 -21.26 7.63 -12.09
CA TYR A 223 -21.34 9.08 -12.30
C TYR A 223 -22.39 9.73 -11.41
N ILE A 224 -22.11 10.95 -10.95
CA ILE A 224 -23.08 11.82 -10.28
C ILE A 224 -23.37 13.01 -11.18
N TYR A 225 -24.60 13.50 -11.12
CA TYR A 225 -25.05 14.63 -11.93
C TYR A 225 -25.63 15.71 -11.04
N ALA A 226 -25.15 16.92 -11.22
CA ALA A 226 -25.70 18.16 -10.70
C ALA A 226 -26.62 18.80 -11.74
N GLN A 227 -27.53 19.67 -11.29
CA GLN A 227 -28.35 20.46 -12.20
C GLN A 227 -27.52 21.57 -12.86
N ASP A 228 -27.78 21.88 -14.12
CA ASP A 228 -27.08 22.94 -14.87
C ASP A 228 -27.07 24.29 -14.13
N VAL A 229 -28.19 24.65 -13.49
CA VAL A 229 -28.31 25.89 -12.69
C VAL A 229 -27.30 25.90 -11.53
N PHE A 230 -27.03 24.76 -10.91
CA PHE A 230 -26.03 24.65 -9.84
C PHE A 230 -24.61 24.76 -10.39
N ILE A 231 -24.34 24.12 -11.54
CA ILE A 231 -23.03 24.21 -12.23
C ILE A 231 -22.74 25.66 -12.62
N ASP A 232 -23.70 26.33 -13.26
CA ASP A 232 -23.59 27.73 -13.67
C ASP A 232 -23.42 28.67 -12.48
N MET A 233 -24.13 28.42 -11.39
CA MET A 233 -23.98 29.21 -10.16
C MET A 233 -22.55 29.14 -9.64
N VAL A 234 -21.97 27.95 -9.50
CA VAL A 234 -20.60 27.81 -8.97
C VAL A 234 -19.58 28.37 -9.95
N LYS A 235 -19.73 28.14 -11.25
CA LYS A 235 -18.86 28.68 -12.29
C LYS A 235 -18.84 30.21 -12.31
N ASN A 236 -20.00 30.86 -12.13
CA ASN A 236 -20.11 32.32 -12.18
C ASN A 236 -19.71 33.01 -10.86
N HIS A 237 -20.00 32.41 -9.71
CA HIS A 237 -19.73 33.02 -8.40
C HIS A 237 -18.35 32.67 -7.84
N TYR A 238 -17.80 31.50 -8.18
CA TYR A 238 -16.49 31.02 -7.71
C TYR A 238 -15.58 30.61 -8.89
N PRO A 239 -15.30 31.53 -9.85
CA PRO A 239 -14.62 31.19 -11.09
C PRO A 239 -13.19 30.68 -10.87
N ASN A 240 -12.47 31.17 -9.85
CA ASN A 240 -11.10 30.73 -9.55
C ASN A 240 -11.09 29.26 -9.11
N ALA A 241 -11.84 28.94 -8.06
CA ALA A 241 -12.00 27.56 -7.58
C ALA A 241 -12.51 26.62 -8.68
N TYR A 242 -13.48 27.07 -9.50
CA TYR A 242 -13.98 26.31 -10.64
C TYR A 242 -12.90 26.03 -11.69
N ASN A 243 -12.08 27.02 -12.05
CA ASN A 243 -11.01 26.87 -13.03
C ASN A 243 -9.92 25.90 -12.54
N THR A 244 -9.53 25.98 -11.26
CA THR A 244 -8.59 25.03 -10.66
C THR A 244 -9.17 23.62 -10.65
N ALA A 245 -10.44 23.47 -10.26
CA ALA A 245 -11.15 22.18 -10.32
C ALA A 245 -11.20 21.62 -11.74
N PHE A 246 -11.46 22.47 -12.74
CA PHE A 246 -11.49 22.07 -14.14
C PHE A 246 -10.13 21.51 -14.59
N LYS A 247 -9.01 22.17 -14.22
CA LYS A 247 -7.66 21.68 -14.51
C LYS A 247 -7.39 20.31 -13.86
N ILE A 248 -7.79 20.13 -12.60
CA ILE A 248 -7.67 18.86 -11.88
C ILE A 248 -8.50 17.77 -12.57
N SER A 249 -9.77 18.05 -12.89
CA SER A 249 -10.63 17.10 -13.61
C SER A 249 -10.05 16.71 -14.96
N LYS A 250 -9.53 17.65 -15.76
CA LYS A 250 -8.87 17.32 -17.03
C LYS A 250 -7.59 16.52 -16.84
N MET A 251 -6.83 16.79 -15.77
CA MET A 251 -5.65 16.01 -15.41
C MET A 251 -6.04 14.57 -15.06
N ILE A 252 -7.07 14.34 -14.23
CA ILE A 252 -7.55 13.01 -13.86
C ILE A 252 -8.12 12.29 -15.09
N GLN A 253 -8.99 12.94 -15.86
CA GLN A 253 -9.57 12.41 -17.09
C GLN A 253 -8.48 11.90 -18.06
N LYS A 254 -7.38 12.64 -18.21
CA LYS A 254 -6.25 12.22 -19.06
C LYS A 254 -5.52 10.98 -18.54
N HIS A 255 -5.33 10.85 -17.22
CA HIS A 255 -4.61 9.72 -16.64
C HIS A 255 -5.45 8.45 -16.58
N LEU A 256 -6.76 8.57 -16.37
CA LEU A 256 -7.66 7.43 -16.29
C LEU A 256 -8.23 7.03 -17.66
N ASN A 257 -8.18 7.93 -18.65
CA ASN A 257 -8.86 7.78 -19.94
C ASN A 257 -10.38 7.53 -19.77
N ILE A 258 -11.00 8.26 -18.84
CA ILE A 258 -12.42 8.19 -18.50
C ILE A 258 -13.00 9.60 -18.56
N PRO A 259 -14.18 9.82 -19.20
CA PRO A 259 -14.84 11.12 -19.21
C PRO A 259 -15.23 11.53 -17.78
N ILE A 260 -15.02 12.80 -17.46
CA ILE A 260 -15.44 13.41 -16.19
C ILE A 260 -16.45 14.50 -16.51
N ASP A 261 -17.63 14.40 -15.89
CA ASP A 261 -18.73 15.34 -16.04
C ASP A 261 -18.46 16.65 -15.28
N ASP A 262 -19.06 17.75 -15.73
CA ASP A 262 -18.92 19.07 -15.10
C ASP A 262 -19.45 19.08 -13.65
N SER A 263 -20.33 18.14 -13.30
CA SER A 263 -20.78 17.92 -11.92
C SER A 263 -19.61 17.67 -10.96
N GLU A 264 -18.61 16.89 -11.35
CA GLU A 264 -17.44 16.62 -10.50
C GLU A 264 -16.56 17.86 -10.33
N ILE A 265 -16.53 18.73 -11.34
CA ILE A 265 -15.82 20.02 -11.27
C ILE A 265 -16.42 20.88 -10.17
N VAL A 266 -17.75 20.89 -10.04
CA VAL A 266 -18.42 21.64 -8.97
C VAL A 266 -18.07 21.09 -7.59
N TYR A 267 -18.10 19.77 -7.39
CA TYR A 267 -17.73 19.19 -6.09
C TYR A 267 -16.27 19.48 -5.72
N LEU A 268 -15.36 19.38 -6.68
CA LEU A 268 -13.96 19.74 -6.47
C LEU A 268 -13.78 21.24 -6.18
N ALA A 269 -14.53 22.11 -6.87
CA ALA A 269 -14.47 23.55 -6.67
C ALA A 269 -14.82 23.93 -5.22
N LEU A 270 -15.77 23.22 -4.58
CA LEU A 270 -16.07 23.43 -3.16
C LEU A 270 -14.89 23.11 -2.24
N HIS A 271 -14.13 22.05 -2.52
CA HIS A 271 -12.92 21.74 -1.76
C HIS A 271 -11.83 22.81 -1.94
N ILE A 272 -11.69 23.33 -3.17
CA ILE A 272 -10.68 24.34 -3.50
C ILE A 272 -11.03 25.68 -2.85
N TYR A 273 -12.31 26.08 -2.90
CA TYR A 273 -12.80 27.26 -2.20
C TYR A 273 -12.51 27.23 -0.69
N HIS A 274 -12.59 26.06 -0.06
CA HIS A 274 -12.21 25.93 1.36
C HIS A 274 -10.70 26.12 1.59
N PHE A 275 -9.83 25.67 0.68
CA PHE A 275 -8.40 25.99 0.75
C PHE A 275 -8.14 27.49 0.60
N GLU A 276 -8.79 28.14 -0.39
CA GLU A 276 -8.72 29.60 -0.60
C GLU A 276 -9.09 30.39 0.68
N ASN A 277 -10.17 29.97 1.35
CA ASN A 277 -10.62 30.62 2.60
C ASN A 277 -9.66 30.40 3.77
N GLN A 278 -9.07 29.21 3.91
CA GLN A 278 -8.08 28.93 4.95
C GLN A 278 -6.85 29.81 4.78
N ILE A 279 -6.36 29.96 3.55
CA ILE A 279 -5.22 30.82 3.22
C ILE A 279 -5.56 32.28 3.54
N SER A 280 -6.73 32.76 3.09
CA SER A 280 -7.16 34.15 3.34
C SER A 280 -7.32 34.47 4.82
N SER A 281 -7.78 33.49 5.63
CA SER A 281 -7.97 33.67 7.08
C SER A 281 -6.66 33.62 7.86
N SER A 282 -5.61 32.99 7.32
CA SER A 282 -4.27 32.98 7.94
C SER A 282 -3.48 34.30 7.74
N HIS A 283 -3.94 35.16 6.84
CA HIS A 283 -3.32 36.45 6.51
C HIS A 283 -3.97 37.65 7.22
N ASN A 284 -5.07 37.46 7.94
CA ASN A 284 -5.75 38.49 8.75
C ASN A 284 -5.49 38.29 10.24
#